data_AF-U9UVC2-F1
#
_entry.id   AF-U9UVC2-F1
#
_cell.length_a   1.000
_cell.length_b   1.000
_cell.length_c   1.000
_cell.angle_alpha   90.00
_cell.angle_beta   90.00
_cell.angle_gamma   90.00
#
_symmetry.space_group_name_H-M   'P 1'
#
loop_
_entity.id
_entity.type
_entity.pdbx_description
1 polymer ?
#
loop_
_entity_poly.entity_id
_entity_poly.type
_entity_poly.pdbx_seq_one_letter_code
_entity_poly.pdbx_strand_id
1 'polypeptide(L)' 'RDNIIIIPGTKRIKYLEENFNTQNIRLTNEDLDEIRQVINSIEMVGTIHPEWAMKIRSISLNQAIPN' A
#
# COMPACT_ATOMS: atom_id res chain seq x y z
N ARG A 1 -8.92 1.82 14.41
CA ARG A 1 -7.49 2.11 14.14
C ARG A 1 -7.01 1.01 13.23
N ASP A 2 -6.43 1.36 12.10
CA ASP A 2 -5.86 0.36 11.20
C ASP A 2 -4.56 -0.13 11.84
N ASN A 3 -4.47 -1.43 12.09
CA ASN A 3 -3.31 -2.05 12.73
C ASN A 3 -2.19 -2.25 11.68
N ILE A 4 -1.66 -1.13 11.20
CA ILE A 4 -0.61 -1.11 10.17
C ILE A 4 0.72 -0.77 10.83
N ILE A 5 1.72 -1.61 10.61
CA ILE A 5 3.11 -1.38 11.03
C ILE A 5 3.92 -1.11 9.77
N ILE A 6 4.58 0.04 9.71
CA ILE A 6 5.50 0.39 8.62
C ILE A 6 6.90 -0.18 8.91
N ILE A 7 7.56 -0.72 7.88
CA ILE A 7 8.95 -1.20 7.96
C ILE A 7 9.79 -0.45 6.93
N PRO A 8 10.20 0.80 7.21
CA PRO A 8 10.95 1.59 6.27
C PRO A 8 12.37 1.03 6.09
N GLY A 9 12.70 0.59 4.87
CA GLY A 9 14.04 0.11 4.52
C GLY A 9 14.96 1.24 4.05
N THR A 10 16.19 1.29 4.55
CA THR A 10 17.21 2.21 4.06
C THR A 10 18.62 1.63 4.25
N LYS A 11 19.56 2.04 3.40
CA LYS A 11 20.99 1.72 3.51
C LYS A 11 21.83 2.88 4.06
N ARG A 12 21.24 4.06 4.30
CA ARG A 12 21.95 5.26 4.72
C ARG A 12 21.46 5.74 6.09
N ILE A 13 22.41 6.10 6.97
CA ILE A 13 22.14 6.55 8.34
C ILE A 13 21.22 7.78 8.36
N LYS A 14 21.51 8.78 7.52
CA LYS A 14 20.66 9.99 7.38
C LYS A 14 19.17 9.65 7.23
N TYR A 15 18.85 8.70 6.35
CA TYR A 15 17.45 8.33 6.10
C TYR A 15 16.86 7.47 7.22
N LEU A 16 17.68 6.74 7.98
CA LEU A 16 17.21 6.04 9.17
C LEU A 16 16.73 7.05 10.22
N GLU A 17 17.51 8.10 10.44
CA GLU A 17 17.18 9.20 11.36
C GLU A 17 15.94 9.96 10.89
N GLU A 18 15.85 10.31 9.60
CA GLU A 18 14.66 10.96 9.03
C GLU A 18 13.41 10.08 9.18
N ASN A 19 13.47 8.80 8.81
CA ASN A 19 12.36 7.86 8.94
C ASN A 19 11.91 7.72 10.40
N PHE A 20 12.85 7.64 11.35
CA PHE A 20 12.55 7.54 12.77
C PHE A 20 11.87 8.81 13.32
N ASN A 21 12.24 9.98 12.81
CA ASN A 21 11.68 11.26 13.23
C ASN A 21 10.29 11.55 12.63
N THR A 22 9.80 10.76 11.67
CA THR A 22 8.46 10.94 11.08
C THR A 22 7.31 10.87 12.09
N GLN A 23 7.52 10.19 13.23
CA GLN A 23 6.54 10.12 14.33
C GLN A 23 6.17 11.49 14.92
N ASN A 24 7.03 12.51 14.72
CA ASN A 24 6.80 13.86 15.22
C ASN A 24 6.01 14.73 14.23
N ILE A 25 5.78 14.24 13.01
CA ILE A 25 5.05 14.95 11.97
C ILE A 25 3.54 14.74 12.20
N ARG A 26 2.78 15.82 12.12
CA ARG A 26 1.31 15.80 12.16
C ARG A 26 0.81 16.41 10.86
N LEU A 27 0.08 15.61 10.10
CA LEU A 27 -0.58 16.07 8.89
C LEU A 27 -1.92 16.74 9.26
N THR A 28 -2.23 17.83 8.56
CA THR A 28 -3.56 18.44 8.64
C THR A 28 -4.57 17.64 7.80
N ASN A 29 -5.85 18.00 7.88
CA ASN A 29 -6.85 17.36 7.04
C ASN A 29 -6.64 17.73 5.56
N GLU A 30 -6.21 18.98 5.31
CA GLU A 30 -5.91 19.48 3.98
C GLU A 30 -4.76 18.69 3.35
N ASP A 31 -3.68 18.41 4.11
CA ASP A 31 -2.55 17.59 3.65
C ASP A 31 -3.03 16.17 3.24
N LEU A 32 -3.89 15.57 4.06
CA LEU A 32 -4.42 14.23 3.81
C LEU A 32 -5.30 14.18 2.56
N ASP A 33 -6.09 15.23 2.32
CA ASP A 33 -6.96 15.31 1.16
C ASP A 33 -6.14 15.51 -0.12
N GLU A 34 -5.09 16.33 -0.08
CA GLU A 34 -4.15 16.49 -1.20
C GLU A 34 -3.46 15.15 -1.53
N ILE A 35 -2.93 14.45 -0.52
CA ILE A 35 -2.30 13.13 -0.71
C ILE A 35 -3.28 12.15 -1.35
N ARG A 36 -4.54 12.11 -0.91
CA ARG A 36 -5.57 11.24 -1.49
C ARG A 36 -5.89 11.57 -2.94
N GLN A 37 -5.96 12.86 -3.28
CA GLN A 37 -6.18 13.28 -4.67
C GLN A 37 -5.07 12.78 -5.58
N VAL A 38 -3.80 12.93 -5.16
CA VAL A 38 -2.65 12.42 -5.90
C VAL A 38 -2.72 10.90 -6.06
N ILE A 39 -2.97 10.15 -4.99
CA ILE A 39 -3.10 8.68 -5.05
C ILE A 39 -4.17 8.24 -6.06
N ASN A 40 -5.34 8.89 -6.04
CA ASN A 40 -6.46 8.54 -6.92
C ASN A 40 -6.21 8.91 -8.39
N SER A 41 -5.29 9.83 -8.67
CA SER A 41 -4.92 10.22 -10.03
C SER A 41 -3.94 9.25 -10.70
N ILE A 42 -3.31 8.36 -9.94
CA ILE A 42 -2.31 7.41 -10.46
C ILE A 42 -3.05 6.24 -11.10
N GLU A 43 -2.84 6.06 -12.41
CA GLU A 43 -3.28 4.85 -13.11
C GLU A 43 -2.45 3.64 -12.66
N MET A 44 -3.10 2.60 -12.15
CA MET A 44 -2.42 1.35 -11.80
C MET A 44 -2.12 0.54 -13.06
N VAL A 45 -0.83 0.38 -13.37
CA VAL A 45 -0.38 -0.39 -14.53
C VAL A 45 0.07 -1.79 -14.11
N GLY A 46 -0.46 -2.80 -14.79
CA GLY A 46 -0.04 -4.20 -14.62
C GLY A 46 -0.71 -4.92 -13.45
N THR A 47 -0.31 -6.17 -13.24
CA THR A 47 -0.90 -7.06 -12.24
C THR A 47 0.15 -7.54 -11.24
N ILE A 48 -0.22 -7.64 -9.96
CA ILE A 48 0.61 -8.24 -8.88
C ILE A 48 0.89 -9.74 -9.09
N HIS A 49 0.17 -10.38 -10.01
CA HIS A 49 0.31 -11.79 -10.33
C HIS A 49 0.29 -12.00 -11.85
N PRO A 50 1.07 -12.97 -12.36
CA PRO A 50 0.93 -13.39 -13.75
C PRO A 50 -0.47 -13.96 -14.02
N GLU A 51 -0.92 -13.90 -15.27
CA GLU A 51 -2.29 -14.28 -15.67
C GLU A 51 -2.69 -15.69 -15.19
N TRP A 52 -1.76 -16.64 -15.28
CA TRP A 52 -1.99 -18.01 -14.81
C TRP A 52 -2.28 -18.08 -13.30
N ALA A 53 -1.61 -17.27 -12.49
CA ALA A 53 -1.82 -17.23 -11.05
C ALA A 53 -3.13 -16.53 -10.68
N MET A 54 -3.55 -15.52 -11.47
CA MET A 54 -4.89 -14.93 -11.36
C MET A 54 -5.99 -15.94 -11.72
N LYS A 55 -5.78 -16.75 -12.76
CA LYS A 55 -6.72 -17.79 -13.20
C LYS A 55 -6.88 -18.91 -12.16
N ILE A 56 -5.81 -19.31 -11.50
CA ILE A 56 -5.88 -20.29 -10.39
C ILE A 56 -6.68 -19.71 -9.21
N ARG A 57 -6.44 -18.45 -8.85
CA ARG A 57 -7.18 -17.77 -7.77
C ARG A 57 -8.68 -17.69 -8.07
N SER A 58 -9.07 -17.37 -9.30
CA SER A 58 -10.50 -17.29 -9.67
C SER A 58 -11.20 -18.65 -9.66
N ILE A 59 -10.52 -19.71 -10.12
CA ILE A 59 -11.04 -21.09 -10.03
C ILE A 59 -11.24 -21.51 -8.57
N SER A 60 -10.26 -21.21 -7.71
CA SER A 60 -10.33 -21.60 -6.30
C SER A 60 -11.42 -20.87 -5.53
N LEU A 61 -11.73 -19.62 -5.87
CA LEU A 61 -12.83 -18.84 -5.25
C LEU A 61 -14.21 -19.37 -5.67
N ASN A 62 -14.38 -19.76 -6.93
CA ASN A 62 -15.65 -20.28 -7.44
C ASN A 62 -15.99 -21.69 -6.92
N GLN A 63 -15.00 -22.46 -6.46
CA GLN A 63 -15.24 -23.77 -5.81
C GLN A 63 -15.46 -23.66 -4.30
N ALA A 64 -15.03 -22.56 -3.66
CA ALA A 64 -15.15 -22.35 -2.22
C ALA A 64 -16.51 -21.78 -1.78
N ILE A 65 -17.33 -21.30 -2.73
CA ILE A 65 -18.71 -20.88 -2.49
C ILE A 65 -19.62 -21.79 -3.34
N PRO A 66 -20.01 -22.98 -2.84
CA PRO A 66 -21.08 -23.72 -3.48
C PRO A 66 -22.37 -22.91 -3.37
N ASN A 67 -23.14 -22.89 -4.46
CA ASN A 67 -24.50 -22.33 -4.50
C ASN A 67 -25.40 -22.97 -3.43
#